data_AF-A0A557SXP6-F1
#
_entry.id   AF-A0A557SXP6-F1
#
_cell.length_a   1.000
_cell.length_b   1.000
_cell.length_c   1.000
_cell.angle_alpha   90.00
_cell.angle_beta   90.00
_cell.angle_gamma   90.00
#
_symmetry.space_group_name_H-M   'P 1'
#
loop_
_entity.id
_entity.type
_entity.pdbx_description
1 polymer ?
#
loop_
_entity_poly.entity_id
_entity_poly.type
_entity_poly.pdbx_seq_one_letter_code
_entity_poly.pdbx_strand_id
1 'polypeptide(L)'
;MILTRKQKESLVIQLASQGRTTREIAKAAHVSPKDIGIIIRRFTGEDKDYQNNPHSLTSKAFQMFKENKSRVDVAITLNLESDHVVTLFEDYIQLLNLDKLMAIYKDLGDGIYLLDYLFHHMKWEGIATKDAISRFVEMAGRLTRLDEEELKLCEQIGKLNSKKFELENEIEEEIKELDQYDVSLIEKSQNI
;
A
#
# COMPACT_ATOMS: atom_id res chain seq x y z
N MET A 1 -43.29 51.50 6.51
CA MET A 1 -43.30 50.72 5.26
C MET A 1 -42.16 49.71 5.34
N ILE A 2 -42.46 48.41 5.39
CA ILE A 2 -41.41 47.38 5.49
C ILE A 2 -40.87 47.16 4.08
N LEU A 3 -39.67 47.70 3.80
CA LEU A 3 -38.98 47.46 2.53
C LEU A 3 -38.68 45.96 2.38
N THR A 4 -39.02 45.40 1.23
CA THR A 4 -38.66 44.02 0.87
C THR A 4 -37.14 43.91 0.71
N ARG A 5 -36.61 42.69 0.86
CA ARG A 5 -35.17 42.42 0.75
C ARG A 5 -34.54 42.99 -0.53
N LYS A 6 -35.19 42.80 -1.68
CA LYS A 6 -34.73 43.32 -2.98
C LYS A 6 -34.69 44.85 -3.03
N GLN A 7 -35.68 45.51 -2.44
CA GLN A 7 -35.73 46.98 -2.39
C GLN A 7 -34.62 47.56 -1.50
N LYS A 8 -34.28 46.88 -0.40
CA LYS A 8 -33.14 47.25 0.44
C LYS A 8 -31.81 47.10 -0.31
N GLU A 9 -31.64 46.03 -1.07
CA GLU A 9 -30.43 45.81 -1.89
C GLU A 9 -30.27 46.89 -2.97
N SER A 10 -31.33 47.23 -3.72
CA SER A 10 -31.31 48.34 -4.68
C SER A 10 -30.96 49.69 -4.05
N LEU A 11 -31.51 49.96 -2.86
CA LEU A 11 -31.24 51.19 -2.12
C LEU A 11 -29.77 51.28 -1.66
N VAL A 12 -29.19 50.16 -1.20
CA VAL A 12 -27.77 50.09 -0.82
C VAL A 12 -26.88 50.39 -2.02
N ILE A 13 -27.17 49.82 -3.19
CA ILE A 13 -26.41 50.05 -4.43
C ILE A 13 -26.49 51.52 -4.86
N GLN A 14 -27.68 52.11 -4.82
CA GLN A 14 -27.90 53.51 -5.19
C GLN A 14 -27.17 54.48 -4.25
N LEU A 15 -27.19 54.25 -2.94
CA LEU A 15 -26.50 55.10 -1.97
C LEU A 15 -24.98 54.94 -2.07
N ALA A 16 -24.50 53.73 -2.34
CA ALA A 16 -23.08 53.47 -2.57
C ALA A 16 -22.55 54.17 -3.83
N SER A 17 -23.31 54.15 -4.94
CA SER A 17 -22.93 54.85 -6.18
C SER A 17 -22.93 56.38 -6.04
N GLN A 18 -23.68 56.91 -5.08
CA GLN A 18 -23.67 58.32 -4.68
C GLN A 18 -22.50 58.69 -3.75
N GLY A 19 -21.61 57.74 -3.42
CA GLY A 19 -20.44 57.99 -2.56
C GLY A 19 -20.75 58.10 -1.07
N ARG A 20 -21.92 57.65 -0.61
CA ARG A 20 -22.27 57.66 0.82
C ARG A 20 -21.40 56.68 1.60
N THR A 21 -21.11 57.04 2.85
CA THR A 21 -20.36 56.17 3.75
C THR A 21 -21.20 54.98 4.22
N THR A 22 -20.56 53.86 4.55
CA THR A 22 -21.23 52.65 5.05
C THR A 22 -22.14 52.93 6.26
N ARG A 23 -21.77 53.89 7.11
CA ARG A 23 -22.56 54.30 8.29
C ARG A 23 -23.86 55.02 7.89
N GLU A 24 -23.83 55.86 6.86
CA GLU A 24 -25.01 56.53 6.33
C GLU A 24 -25.94 55.55 5.62
N ILE A 25 -25.36 54.62 4.83
CA ILE A 25 -26.10 53.56 4.15
C ILE A 25 -26.81 52.66 5.17
N ALA A 26 -26.12 52.27 6.25
CA ALA A 26 -26.71 51.46 7.31
C ALA A 26 -27.91 52.14 7.98
N LYS A 27 -27.82 53.45 8.20
CA LYS A 27 -28.91 54.24 8.80
C LYS A 27 -30.10 54.41 7.85
N ALA A 28 -29.84 54.59 6.55
CA ALA A 28 -30.89 54.82 5.55
C ALA A 28 -31.58 53.53 5.09
N ALA A 29 -30.83 52.45 4.88
CA ALA A 29 -31.35 51.18 4.38
C ALA A 29 -31.79 50.21 5.51
N HIS A 30 -31.43 50.50 6.76
CA HIS A 30 -31.59 49.58 7.90
C HIS A 30 -31.00 48.20 7.60
N VAL A 31 -29.73 48.20 7.16
CA VAL A 31 -28.94 47.02 6.79
C VAL A 31 -27.63 47.06 7.58
N SER A 32 -27.12 45.89 7.99
CA SER A 32 -25.87 45.82 8.74
C SER A 32 -24.68 46.26 7.87
N PRO A 33 -23.62 46.87 8.45
CA PRO A 33 -22.40 47.20 7.71
C PRO A 33 -21.79 46.01 6.96
N LYS A 34 -21.92 44.80 7.53
CA LYS A 34 -21.46 43.55 6.93
C LYS A 34 -22.24 43.22 5.65
N ASP A 35 -23.56 43.29 5.72
CA ASP A 35 -24.42 43.00 4.56
C ASP A 35 -24.27 44.06 3.46
N ILE A 36 -24.04 45.33 3.82
CA ILE A 36 -23.72 46.40 2.86
C ILE A 36 -22.47 46.03 2.05
N GLY A 37 -21.41 45.57 2.71
CA GLY A 37 -20.19 45.13 2.03
C GLY A 37 -20.44 43.99 1.06
N ILE A 38 -21.24 42.99 1.45
CA ILE A 38 -21.61 41.85 0.59
C ILE A 38 -22.43 42.33 -0.62
N ILE A 39 -23.41 43.22 -0.43
CA ILE A 39 -24.26 43.74 -1.51
C ILE A 39 -23.44 44.55 -2.51
N ILE A 40 -22.53 45.41 -2.02
CA ILE A 40 -21.65 46.21 -2.88
C ILE A 40 -20.72 45.30 -3.69
N ARG A 41 -20.08 44.30 -3.06
CA ARG A 41 -19.18 43.35 -3.74
C ARG A 41 -19.89 42.48 -4.78
N ARG A 42 -21.13 42.06 -4.51
CA ARG A 42 -22.00 41.39 -5.51
C ARG A 42 -22.26 42.27 -6.71
N PHE A 43 -22.50 43.55 -6.48
CA PHE A 43 -22.82 44.51 -7.54
C PHE A 43 -21.59 44.92 -8.35
N THR A 44 -20.43 45.13 -7.69
CA THR A 44 -19.16 45.49 -8.36
C THR A 44 -18.48 44.30 -9.03
N GLY A 45 -18.95 43.07 -8.77
CA GLY A 45 -18.37 41.85 -9.32
C GLY A 45 -17.13 41.35 -8.57
N GLU A 46 -16.75 41.99 -7.45
CA GLU A 46 -15.69 41.54 -6.53
C GLU A 46 -16.06 40.22 -5.83
N ASP A 47 -17.34 39.83 -5.83
CA ASP A 47 -17.80 38.53 -5.32
C ASP A 47 -17.32 37.33 -6.15
N LYS A 48 -16.73 37.54 -7.34
CA LYS A 48 -16.02 36.46 -8.04
C LYS A 48 -14.84 35.92 -7.22
N ASP A 49 -14.25 36.73 -6.34
CA ASP A 49 -13.16 36.30 -5.45
C ASP A 49 -13.63 35.76 -4.10
N TYR A 50 -14.86 36.06 -3.67
CA TYR A 50 -15.44 35.51 -2.43
C TYR A 50 -16.25 34.23 -2.63
N GLN A 51 -16.77 33.97 -3.83
CA GLN A 51 -17.33 32.67 -4.24
C GLN A 51 -16.27 31.69 -4.73
N ASN A 52 -15.02 32.13 -4.93
CA ASN A 52 -13.85 31.28 -4.80
C ASN A 52 -13.66 30.92 -3.32
N ASN A 53 -14.66 30.22 -2.77
CA ASN A 53 -14.42 29.29 -1.69
C ASN A 53 -13.15 28.53 -2.09
N PRO A 54 -12.14 28.44 -1.22
CA PRO A 54 -11.05 27.54 -1.48
C PRO A 54 -11.67 26.14 -1.51
N HIS A 55 -12.03 25.65 -2.69
CA HIS A 55 -11.45 24.40 -3.12
C HIS A 55 -9.98 24.56 -2.76
N SER A 56 -9.61 24.01 -1.59
CA SER A 56 -8.29 24.18 -1.02
C SER A 56 -7.28 23.92 -2.13
N LEU A 57 -6.11 24.55 -2.09
CA LEU A 57 -5.05 24.27 -3.07
C LEU A 57 -4.90 22.76 -3.32
N THR A 58 -5.12 21.95 -2.27
CA THR A 58 -5.36 20.50 -2.28
C THR A 58 -6.44 20.01 -3.26
N SER A 59 -7.68 20.49 -3.19
CA SER A 59 -8.77 20.10 -4.11
C SER A 59 -8.43 20.44 -5.57
N LYS A 60 -7.81 21.60 -5.83
CA LYS A 60 -7.36 21.96 -7.19
C LYS A 60 -6.23 21.04 -7.65
N ALA A 61 -5.26 20.76 -6.79
CA ALA A 61 -4.17 19.83 -7.07
C ALA A 61 -4.70 18.42 -7.38
N PHE A 62 -5.63 17.91 -6.58
CA PHE A 62 -6.26 16.60 -6.80
C PHE A 62 -7.03 16.53 -8.11
N GLN A 63 -7.75 17.60 -8.47
CA GLN A 63 -8.41 17.68 -9.76
C GLN A 63 -7.40 17.63 -10.90
N MET A 64 -6.29 18.37 -10.81
CA MET A 64 -5.23 18.34 -11.82
C MET A 64 -4.56 16.95 -11.92
N PHE A 65 -4.32 16.27 -10.80
CA PHE A 65 -3.81 14.89 -10.81
C PHE A 65 -4.80 13.91 -11.44
N LYS A 66 -6.11 14.07 -11.18
CA LYS A 66 -7.17 13.29 -11.83
C LYS A 66 -7.21 13.50 -13.34
N GLU A 67 -6.83 14.69 -13.81
CA GLU A 67 -6.69 15.05 -15.23
C GLU A 67 -5.32 14.62 -15.83
N ASN A 68 -4.54 13.79 -15.11
CA ASN A 68 -3.22 13.31 -15.49
C ASN A 68 -2.17 14.41 -15.72
N LYS A 69 -2.31 15.56 -15.06
CA LYS A 69 -1.27 16.60 -15.07
C LYS A 69 -0.06 16.14 -14.26
N SER A 70 1.14 16.50 -14.74
CA SER A 70 2.37 16.13 -14.04
C SER A 70 2.53 16.93 -12.73
N ARG A 71 3.32 16.42 -11.79
CA ARG A 71 3.66 17.16 -10.55
C ARG A 71 4.29 18.51 -10.85
N VAL A 72 5.08 18.59 -11.92
CA VAL A 72 5.70 19.85 -12.38
C VAL A 72 4.64 20.84 -12.83
N ASP A 73 3.66 20.42 -13.64
CA ASP A 73 2.57 21.29 -14.09
C ASP A 73 1.74 21.81 -12.93
N VAL A 74 1.49 20.95 -11.93
CA VAL A 74 0.76 21.32 -10.71
C VAL A 74 1.55 22.34 -9.89
N ALA A 75 2.87 22.14 -9.71
CA ALA A 75 3.75 23.08 -9.02
C ALA A 75 3.73 24.46 -9.68
N ILE A 76 3.86 24.51 -11.01
CA ILE A 76 3.87 25.75 -11.79
C ILE A 76 2.50 26.43 -11.74
N THR A 77 1.42 25.69 -11.98
CA THR A 77 0.06 26.24 -12.11
C THR A 77 -0.49 26.75 -10.78
N LEU A 78 -0.21 26.03 -9.69
CA LEU A 78 -0.68 26.39 -8.35
C LEU A 78 0.34 27.20 -7.55
N ASN A 79 1.51 27.49 -8.13
CA ASN A 79 2.62 28.20 -7.50
C ASN A 79 2.99 27.58 -6.14
N LEU A 80 3.18 26.26 -6.12
CA LEU A 80 3.49 25.47 -4.92
C LEU A 80 4.96 25.04 -4.93
N GLU A 81 5.56 24.98 -3.75
CA GLU A 81 6.90 24.39 -3.58
C GLU A 81 6.89 22.90 -3.87
N SER A 82 8.03 22.37 -4.34
CA SER A 82 8.19 20.97 -4.72
C SER A 82 7.75 20.01 -3.62
N ASP A 83 8.19 20.26 -2.38
CA ASP A 83 7.91 19.37 -1.25
C ASP A 83 6.41 19.29 -0.97
N HIS A 84 5.70 20.42 -1.06
CA HIS A 84 4.25 20.46 -0.85
C HIS A 84 3.50 19.72 -1.95
N VAL A 85 3.96 19.79 -3.21
CA VAL A 85 3.35 19.03 -4.31
C VAL A 85 3.58 17.53 -4.17
N VAL A 86 4.74 17.12 -3.66
CA VAL A 86 5.01 15.70 -3.37
C VAL A 86 4.05 15.19 -2.31
N THR A 87 3.88 15.90 -1.19
CA THR A 87 2.92 15.52 -0.14
C THR A 87 1.49 15.43 -0.69
N LEU A 88 1.05 16.42 -1.47
CA LEU A 88 -0.27 16.39 -2.10
C LEU A 88 -0.44 15.21 -3.06
N PHE A 89 0.61 14.85 -3.80
CA PHE A 89 0.56 13.68 -4.68
C PHE A 89 0.48 12.37 -3.88
N GLU A 90 1.21 12.26 -2.78
CA GLU A 90 1.14 11.11 -1.88
C GLU A 90 -0.25 10.96 -1.26
N ASP A 91 -0.83 12.05 -0.76
CA ASP A 91 -2.21 12.08 -0.25
C ASP A 91 -3.21 11.65 -1.33
N TYR A 92 -3.04 12.13 -2.56
CA TYR A 92 -3.89 11.75 -3.69
C TYR A 92 -3.83 10.24 -3.97
N ILE A 93 -2.63 9.65 -3.97
CA ILE A 93 -2.44 8.21 -4.16
C ILE A 93 -3.05 7.40 -3.00
N GLN A 94 -2.91 7.87 -1.76
CA GLN A 94 -3.53 7.25 -0.59
C GLN A 94 -5.06 7.28 -0.67
N LEU A 95 -5.65 8.40 -1.09
CA LEU A 95 -7.10 8.53 -1.26
C LEU A 95 -7.66 7.61 -2.35
N LEU A 96 -6.83 7.24 -3.33
CA LEU A 96 -7.17 6.23 -4.32
C LEU A 96 -6.94 4.78 -3.84
N ASN A 97 -6.46 4.59 -2.60
CA ASN A 97 -6.03 3.30 -2.06
C ASN A 97 -4.94 2.62 -2.93
N LEU A 98 -4.12 3.43 -3.61
CA LEU A 98 -3.01 2.98 -4.45
C LEU A 98 -1.67 2.98 -3.70
N ASP A 99 -1.68 3.39 -2.43
CA ASP A 99 -0.54 3.36 -1.51
C ASP A 99 0.08 1.96 -1.40
N LYS A 100 -0.76 0.92 -1.27
CA LYS A 100 -0.30 -0.48 -1.23
C LYS A 100 0.35 -0.92 -2.55
N LEU A 101 -0.20 -0.48 -3.69
CA LEU A 101 0.37 -0.79 -4.99
C LEU A 101 1.73 -0.10 -5.19
N MET A 102 1.84 1.15 -4.74
CA MET A 102 3.11 1.89 -4.77
C MET A 102 4.17 1.27 -3.85
N ALA A 103 3.78 0.75 -2.68
CA ALA A 103 4.67 -0.01 -1.81
C ALA A 103 5.18 -1.28 -2.51
N ILE A 104 4.28 -2.07 -3.10
CA ILE A 104 4.63 -3.26 -3.88
C ILE A 104 5.58 -2.91 -5.03
N TYR A 105 5.32 -1.81 -5.75
CA TYR A 105 6.19 -1.34 -6.83
C TYR A 105 7.59 -0.98 -6.34
N LYS A 106 7.71 -0.29 -5.19
CA LYS A 106 9.00 0.05 -4.58
C LYS A 106 9.75 -1.20 -4.10
N ASP A 107 9.04 -2.15 -3.48
CA ASP A 107 9.63 -3.36 -2.93
C ASP A 107 10.13 -4.32 -4.03
N LEU A 108 9.37 -4.44 -5.12
CA LEU A 108 9.73 -5.28 -6.26
C LEU A 108 10.81 -4.63 -7.16
N GLY A 109 10.84 -3.29 -7.24
CA GLY A 109 11.77 -2.55 -8.09
C GLY A 109 11.73 -3.04 -9.54
N ASP A 110 12.91 -3.39 -10.08
CA ASP A 110 13.05 -3.93 -11.44
C ASP A 110 12.33 -5.28 -11.63
N GLY A 111 12.01 -5.99 -10.54
CA GLY A 111 11.27 -7.24 -10.53
C GLY A 111 9.76 -7.09 -10.75
N ILE A 112 9.25 -5.89 -11.02
CA ILE A 112 7.80 -5.64 -11.20
C ILE A 112 7.17 -6.51 -12.30
N TYR A 113 7.95 -6.92 -13.31
CA TYR A 113 7.49 -7.83 -14.38
C TYR A 113 7.06 -9.20 -13.83
N LEU A 114 7.57 -9.63 -12.67
CA LEU A 114 7.16 -10.90 -12.04
C LEU A 114 5.74 -10.83 -11.51
N LEU A 115 5.30 -9.66 -11.03
CA LEU A 115 3.91 -9.45 -10.59
C LEU A 115 2.97 -9.51 -11.79
N ASP A 116 3.35 -8.88 -12.90
CA ASP A 116 2.60 -8.93 -14.15
C ASP A 116 2.49 -10.36 -14.70
N TYR A 117 3.62 -11.08 -14.74
CA TYR A 117 3.70 -12.46 -15.15
C TYR A 117 2.81 -13.38 -14.29
N LEU A 118 2.91 -13.27 -12.97
CA LEU A 118 2.10 -14.04 -12.04
C LEU A 118 0.61 -13.75 -12.24
N PHE A 119 0.23 -12.47 -12.27
CA PHE A 119 -1.16 -12.08 -12.41
C PHE A 119 -1.79 -12.59 -13.72
N HIS A 120 -1.07 -12.48 -14.84
CA HIS A 120 -1.54 -12.97 -16.14
C HIS A 120 -1.68 -14.49 -16.16
N HIS A 121 -0.71 -15.23 -15.61
CA HIS A 121 -0.83 -16.69 -15.51
C HIS A 121 -1.99 -17.10 -14.62
N MET A 122 -2.16 -16.47 -13.45
CA MET A 122 -3.28 -16.75 -12.57
C MET A 122 -4.63 -16.45 -13.23
N LYS A 123 -4.69 -15.39 -14.05
CA LYS A 123 -5.90 -15.04 -14.80
C LYS A 123 -6.18 -16.03 -15.94
N TRP A 124 -5.15 -16.45 -16.67
CA TRP A 124 -5.24 -17.45 -17.74
C TRP A 124 -5.77 -18.79 -17.21
N GLU A 125 -5.28 -19.22 -16.06
CA GLU A 125 -5.71 -20.45 -15.37
C GLU A 125 -7.04 -20.28 -14.61
N GLY A 126 -7.64 -19.08 -14.60
CA GLY A 126 -8.91 -18.81 -13.90
C GLY A 126 -8.81 -18.84 -12.36
N ILE A 127 -7.60 -18.76 -11.81
CA ILE A 127 -7.31 -18.85 -10.37
C ILE A 127 -6.96 -17.50 -9.72
N ALA A 128 -7.14 -16.39 -10.43
CA ALA A 128 -6.98 -15.03 -9.90
C ALA A 128 -8.12 -14.62 -8.94
N THR A 129 -8.46 -15.51 -8.00
CA THR A 129 -9.46 -15.30 -6.95
C THR A 129 -8.79 -15.39 -5.58
N LYS A 130 -9.31 -14.64 -4.60
CA LYS A 130 -8.75 -14.59 -3.25
C LYS A 130 -8.63 -15.98 -2.61
N ASP A 131 -9.64 -16.83 -2.80
CA ASP A 131 -9.67 -18.18 -2.22
C ASP A 131 -8.63 -19.09 -2.88
N ALA A 132 -8.49 -19.01 -4.21
CA ALA A 132 -7.48 -19.81 -4.92
C ALA A 132 -6.06 -19.37 -4.58
N ILE A 133 -5.81 -18.05 -4.50
CA ILE A 133 -4.54 -17.49 -4.02
C ILE A 133 -4.23 -18.00 -2.60
N SER A 134 -5.22 -17.95 -1.69
CA SER A 134 -5.01 -18.36 -0.29
C SER A 134 -4.66 -19.85 -0.20
N ARG A 135 -5.37 -20.71 -0.95
CA ARG A 135 -5.04 -22.14 -1.04
C ARG A 135 -3.65 -22.38 -1.60
N PHE A 136 -3.25 -21.62 -2.64
CA PHE A 136 -1.93 -21.75 -3.24
C PHE A 136 -0.81 -21.42 -2.24
N VAL A 137 -0.95 -20.32 -1.50
CA VAL A 137 0.01 -19.92 -0.46
C VAL A 137 0.08 -20.97 0.65
N GLU A 138 -1.06 -21.50 1.08
CA GLU A 138 -1.10 -22.58 2.09
C GLU A 138 -0.41 -23.85 1.58
N MET A 139 -0.67 -24.25 0.33
CA MET A 139 -0.03 -25.42 -0.29
C MET A 139 1.48 -25.24 -0.42
N ALA A 140 1.94 -24.08 -0.87
CA ALA A 140 3.37 -23.78 -0.96
C ALA A 140 4.06 -23.85 0.41
N GLY A 141 3.39 -23.37 1.47
CA GLY A 141 3.87 -23.48 2.85
C GLY A 141 3.90 -24.91 3.38
N ARG A 142 2.97 -25.77 2.96
CA ARG A 142 2.99 -27.21 3.32
C ARG A 142 4.10 -27.96 2.58
N LEU A 143 4.30 -27.67 1.29
CA LEU A 143 5.34 -28.30 0.48
C LEU A 143 6.74 -28.01 1.03
N THR A 144 7.03 -26.76 1.36
CA THR A 144 8.32 -26.39 1.97
C THR A 144 8.60 -27.11 3.29
N ARG A 145 7.57 -27.33 4.12
CA ARG A 145 7.71 -28.13 5.34
C ARG A 145 7.95 -29.61 5.05
N LEU A 146 7.30 -30.16 4.03
CA LEU A 146 7.53 -31.54 3.61
C LEU A 146 8.96 -31.73 3.10
N ASP A 147 9.50 -30.78 2.33
CA ASP A 147 10.89 -30.83 1.86
C ASP A 147 11.87 -30.84 3.05
N GLU A 148 11.61 -30.05 4.09
CA GLU A 148 12.41 -30.04 5.33
C GLU A 148 12.31 -31.37 6.11
N GLU A 149 11.12 -31.98 6.15
CA GLU A 149 10.91 -33.28 6.79
C GLU A 149 11.57 -34.41 6.01
N GLU A 150 11.48 -34.40 4.68
CA GLU A 150 12.16 -35.34 3.80
C GLU A 150 13.67 -35.29 4.03
N LEU A 151 14.26 -34.08 4.09
CA LEU A 151 15.68 -33.91 4.34
C LEU A 151 16.10 -34.52 5.70
N LYS A 152 15.29 -34.32 6.75
CA LYS A 152 15.55 -34.90 8.08
C LYS A 152 15.46 -36.42 8.07
N LEU A 153 14.48 -36.99 7.37
CA LEU A 153 14.33 -38.44 7.24
C LEU A 153 15.52 -39.03 6.48
N CYS A 154 15.97 -38.40 5.39
CA CYS A 154 17.18 -38.82 4.68
C CYS A 154 18.41 -38.83 5.59
N GLU A 155 18.58 -37.81 6.43
CA GLU A 155 19.69 -37.76 7.39
C GLU A 155 19.60 -38.88 8.44
N GLN A 156 18.40 -39.16 8.95
CA GLN A 156 18.16 -40.25 9.90
C GLN A 156 18.43 -41.63 9.28
N ILE A 157 17.96 -41.87 8.05
CA ILE A 157 18.23 -43.10 7.30
C ILE A 157 19.73 -43.26 7.09
N GLY A 158 20.44 -42.18 6.75
CA GLY A 158 21.90 -42.19 6.65
C GLY A 158 22.58 -42.64 7.95
N LYS A 159 22.21 -42.04 9.08
CA LYS A 159 22.75 -42.39 10.41
C LYS A 159 22.47 -43.86 10.78
N LEU A 160 21.25 -44.33 10.53
CA LEU A 160 20.87 -45.71 10.80
C LEU A 160 21.62 -46.71 9.92
N ASN A 161 21.82 -46.39 8.64
CA ASN A 161 22.59 -47.25 7.74
C ASN A 161 24.06 -47.31 8.13
N SER A 162 24.67 -46.19 8.52
CA SER A 162 26.03 -46.19 9.07
C SER A 162 26.13 -47.04 10.33
N LYS A 163 25.18 -46.90 11.26
CA LYS A 163 25.20 -47.70 12.49
C LYS A 163 24.98 -49.19 12.22
N LYS A 164 24.10 -49.52 11.29
CA LYS A 164 23.89 -50.90 10.85
C LYS A 164 25.19 -51.50 10.30
N PHE A 165 25.91 -50.76 9.45
CA PHE A 165 27.17 -51.21 8.88
C PHE A 165 28.25 -51.43 9.94
N GLU A 166 28.37 -50.54 10.93
CA GLU A 166 29.27 -50.74 12.07
C GLU A 166 28.97 -52.04 12.83
N LEU A 167 27.70 -52.28 13.16
CA LEU A 167 27.27 -53.48 13.89
C LEU A 167 27.46 -54.76 13.06
N GLU A 168 27.23 -54.70 11.75
CA GLU A 168 27.49 -55.84 10.86
C GLU A 168 28.98 -56.21 10.84
N ASN A 169 29.88 -55.23 10.84
CA ASN A 169 31.32 -55.48 10.93
C ASN A 169 31.73 -56.03 12.30
N GLU A 170 31.19 -55.48 13.40
CA GLU A 170 31.45 -55.99 14.75
C GLU A 170 31.04 -57.47 14.88
N ILE A 171 29.86 -57.84 14.36
CA ILE A 171 29.39 -59.23 14.33
C ILE A 171 30.34 -60.11 13.50
N GLU A 172 30.81 -59.64 12.34
CA GLU A 172 31.73 -60.42 11.51
C GLU A 172 33.09 -60.64 12.19
N GLU A 173 33.57 -59.65 12.94
CA GLU A 173 34.78 -59.78 13.75
C GLU A 173 34.60 -60.79 14.89
N GLU A 174 33.50 -60.70 15.65
CA GLU A 174 33.20 -61.66 16.72
C GLU A 174 33.06 -63.10 16.20
N ILE A 175 32.43 -63.30 15.04
CA ILE A 175 32.33 -64.62 14.40
C ILE A 175 33.73 -65.18 14.07
N LYS A 176 34.62 -64.35 13.53
CA LYS A 176 36.01 -64.77 13.23
C LYS A 176 36.78 -65.15 14.49
N GLU A 177 36.58 -64.43 15.59
CA GLU A 177 37.22 -64.75 16.87
C GLU A 177 36.71 -66.09 17.43
N LEU A 178 35.40 -66.35 17.36
CA LEU A 178 34.80 -67.63 17.77
C LEU A 178 35.36 -68.80 16.95
N ASP A 179 35.41 -68.66 15.62
CA ASP A 179 35.96 -69.68 14.72
C ASP A 179 37.42 -70.01 15.07
N GLN A 180 38.24 -69.00 15.39
CA GLN A 180 39.63 -69.21 15.83
C GLN A 180 39.72 -69.92 17.18
N TYR A 181 38.81 -69.61 18.11
CA TYR A 181 38.77 -70.23 19.42
C TYR A 181 38.40 -71.73 19.32
N ASP A 182 37.42 -72.07 18.47
CA ASP A 182 37.00 -73.46 18.22
C ASP A 182 38.11 -74.29 17.59
N VAL A 183 38.85 -73.74 16.62
CA VAL A 183 40.04 -74.41 16.03
C VAL A 183 41.08 -74.71 17.11
N SER A 184 41.35 -73.75 18.01
CA SER A 184 42.34 -73.94 19.09
C SER A 184 41.95 -75.00 20.12
N LEU A 185 40.64 -75.20 20.36
CA LEU A 185 40.11 -76.24 21.24
C LEU A 185 40.21 -77.63 20.61
N ILE A 186 39.99 -77.73 19.30
CA ILE A 186 40.17 -78.97 18.53
C ILE A 186 41.64 -79.39 18.53
N GLU A 187 42.58 -78.46 18.31
CA GLU A 187 44.02 -78.76 18.34
C GLU A 187 44.52 -79.19 19.73
N LYS A 188 43.96 -78.63 20.80
CA LYS A 188 44.29 -79.04 22.18
C LYS A 188 43.73 -80.41 22.56
N SER A 189 42.60 -80.82 21.98
CA SER A 189 41.97 -82.12 22.27
C SER A 189 42.56 -83.28 21.47
N GLN A 190 43.29 -83.02 20.38
CA GLN A 190 44.01 -84.04 19.59
C GLN A 190 45.44 -84.33 20.08
N ASN A 191 45.97 -83.53 21.01
CA ASN A 191 47.32 -83.67 21.57
C ASN A 191 47.36 -84.33 22.97
N ILE A 192 46.30 -85.04 23.36
CA ILE A 192 46.17 -85.84 24.60
C ILE A 192 45.98 -87.30 24.22
#